data_AF-A0A2V8R119-F1
#
_entry.id   AF-A0A2V8R119-F1
#
_cell.length_a   1.000
_cell.length_b   1.000
_cell.length_c   1.000
_cell.angle_alpha   90.00
_cell.angle_beta   90.00
_cell.angle_gamma   90.00
#
_symmetry.space_group_name_H-M   'P 1'
#
loop_
_entity.id
_entity.type
_entity.pdbx_description
1 polymer ?
#
loop_
_entity_poly.entity_id
_entity_poly.type
_entity_poly.pdbx_seq_one_letter_code
_entity_poly.pdbx_strand_id
1 'polypeptide(L)' 'MAEARNGSCSACFIALRPQVMAQIRRGEEIVTCDNCNRILYYQPAAHGTTVSAS' A
#
# COMPACT_ATOMS: atom_id res chain seq x y z
N MET A 1 -11.30 0.63 2.61
CA MET A 1 -9.83 0.43 2.66
C MET A 1 -9.34 0.12 1.25
N ALA A 2 -8.05 0.36 0.96
CA ALA A 2 -7.41 0.07 -0.32
C ALA A 2 -5.89 -0.15 -0.15
N GLU A 3 -5.28 -0.99 -0.98
CA GLU A 3 -3.83 -1.18 -1.02
C GLU A 3 -3.16 0.02 -1.69
N ALA A 4 -2.04 0.49 -1.14
CA ALA A 4 -1.12 1.40 -1.81
C ALA A 4 -0.05 0.57 -2.53
N ARG A 5 -0.20 0.42 -3.85
CA ARG A 5 0.65 -0.43 -4.68
C ARG A 5 1.17 0.34 -5.88
N ASN A 6 2.44 0.13 -6.21
CA ASN A 6 3.10 0.76 -7.36
C ASN A 6 2.97 2.30 -7.39
N GLY A 7 2.96 2.93 -6.22
CA GLY A 7 2.84 4.38 -6.10
C GLY A 7 1.41 4.92 -6.29
N SER A 8 0.38 4.06 -6.33
CA SER A 8 -1.01 4.49 -6.55
C SER A 8 -1.98 3.83 -5.58
N CYS A 9 -3.15 4.45 -5.41
CA CYS A 9 -4.29 3.85 -4.72
C CYS A 9 -4.89 2.75 -5.61
N SER A 10 -4.95 1.51 -5.14
CA SER A 10 -5.54 0.39 -5.89
C SER A 10 -7.05 0.52 -6.16
N ALA A 11 -7.75 1.40 -5.44
CA ALA A 11 -9.21 1.57 -5.58
C ALA A 11 -9.62 2.66 -6.58
N CYS A 12 -8.90 3.79 -6.62
CA CYS A 12 -9.23 4.91 -7.51
C CYS A 12 -8.12 5.21 -8.54
N PHE A 13 -7.03 4.44 -8.52
CA PHE A 13 -5.92 4.48 -9.48
C PHE A 13 -5.15 5.79 -9.57
N ILE A 14 -5.44 6.75 -8.68
CA ILE A 14 -4.67 7.99 -8.59
C ILE A 14 -3.26 7.71 -8.05
N ALA A 15 -2.29 8.42 -8.61
CA ALA A 15 -0.94 8.44 -8.09
C ALA A 15 -0.90 9.06 -6.69
N LEU A 16 -0.22 8.39 -5.78
CA LEU A 16 0.05 8.86 -4.44
C LEU A 16 1.36 9.65 -4.44
N ARG A 17 1.41 10.76 -3.68
CA ARG A 17 2.63 11.55 -3.52
C ARG A 17 3.75 10.68 -2.92
N PRO A 18 5.03 10.86 -3.30
CA PRO A 18 6.13 10.06 -2.75
C PRO A 18 6.22 10.09 -1.22
N GLN A 19 5.91 11.23 -0.60
CA GLN A 19 5.84 11.38 0.86
C GLN A 19 4.75 10.51 1.49
N VAL A 20 3.57 10.45 0.87
CA VAL A 20 2.45 9.61 1.29
C VAL A 20 2.84 8.13 1.20
N MET A 21 3.47 7.72 0.10
CA MET A 21 3.99 6.35 -0.04
C MET A 21 5.08 6.00 0.99
N ALA A 22 5.89 6.97 1.42
CA ALA A 22 6.86 6.75 2.49
C ALA A 22 6.15 6.57 3.86
N GLN A 23 5.14 7.38 4.16
CA GLN A 23 4.35 7.27 5.39
C GLN A 23 3.61 5.93 5.49
N ILE A 24 2.93 5.50 4.42
CA ILE A 24 2.19 4.22 4.41
C ILE A 24 3.16 3.04 4.63
N ARG A 25 4.37 3.09 4.07
CA ARG A 25 5.40 2.06 4.27
C ARG A 25 5.97 2.04 5.69
N ARG A 26 6.03 3.21 6.37
CA ARG A 26 6.45 3.27 7.78
C ARG A 26 5.37 2.73 8.73
N GLY A 27 4.10 2.92 8.39
CA GLY A 27 2.98 2.41 9.19
C GLY A 27 2.82 3.07 10.56
N GLU A 28 3.36 4.28 10.74
CA GLU A 28 3.33 5.03 12.00
C GLU A 28 1.96 5.72 12.24
N GLU A 29 1.21 5.98 11.16
CA GLU A 29 -0.08 6.66 11.20
C GLU A 29 -1.07 6.05 10.20
N ILE A 30 -2.36 6.26 10.46
CA ILE A 30 -3.43 5.91 9.51
C ILE A 30 -3.43 6.93 8.38
N VAL A 31 -3.08 6.49 7.19
CA VAL A 31 -3.08 7.32 5.98
C VAL A 31 -4.34 7.04 5.16
N THR A 32 -4.99 8.09 4.67
CA THR A 32 -6.13 7.99 3.74
C THR A 32 -5.77 8.53 2.36
N CYS A 33 -6.41 8.00 1.31
CA CYS A 33 -6.27 8.55 -0.03
C CYS A 33 -7.00 9.90 -0.15
N ASP A 34 -6.30 10.95 -0.58
CA ASP A 34 -6.87 12.30 -0.75
C ASP A 34 -8.01 12.37 -1.79
N ASN A 35 -8.05 11.42 -2.74
CA ASN A 35 -9.05 11.41 -3.82
C ASN A 35 -10.33 10.61 -3.48
N CYS A 36 -10.22 9.56 -2.66
CA CYS A 36 -11.36 8.65 -2.41
C CYS A 36 -11.60 8.34 -0.93
N ASN A 37 -10.85 8.98 -0.03
CA ASN A 37 -10.93 8.88 1.43
C ASN A 37 -10.83 7.45 1.99
N ARG A 38 -10.38 6.47 1.20
CA ARG A 38 -10.12 5.11 1.70
C ARG A 38 -8.82 5.09 2.50
N ILE A 39 -8.86 4.43 3.65
CA ILE A 39 -7.66 4.07 4.42
C ILE A 39 -6.74 3.23 3.52
N LEU A 40 -5.47 3.63 3.44
CA LEU A 40 -4.43 3.00 2.65
C LEU A 40 -3.60 2.06 3.54
N TYR A 41 -3.32 0.86 3.03
CA TYR A 41 -2.38 -0.08 3.66
C TYR A 41 -1.30 -0.49 2.67
N TYR A 42 -0.13 -0.87 3.18
CA TYR A 42 0.95 -1.42 2.38
C TYR A 42 1.13 -2.90 2.70
N GLN A 43 1.08 -3.74 1.65
CA GLN A 43 1.42 -5.14 1.76
C GLN A 43 2.78 -5.34 1.08
N PRO A 44 3.86 -5.60 1.83
CA PRO A 44 5.11 -6.01 1.20
C PRO A 44 4.85 -7.29 0.41
N ALA A 45 5.46 -7.40 -0.77
CA ALA A 45 5.37 -8.64 -1.55
C ALA A 45 5.81 -9.79 -0.64
N ALA A 46 4.91 -10.75 -0.44
CA ALA A 46 5.25 -11.94 0.34
C ALA A 46 6.49 -12.55 -0.33
N HIS A 47 7.62 -12.52 0.37
CA HIS A 47 8.77 -13.30 -0.03
C HIS A 47 8.29 -14.74 -0.01
N GLY A 48 8.04 -15.29 -1.20
CA GLY A 48 7.61 -16.66 -1.36
C GLY A 48 8.67 -17.58 -0.78
N THR A 49 8.49 -17.99 0.48
CA THR A 49 9.12 -19.21 0.96
C THR A 49 8.37 -20.33 0.27
N THR A 50 8.78 -20.65 -0.96
CA THR A 50 8.53 -21.96 -1.56
C THR A 50 9.28 -22.97 -0.71
N VAL A 51 8.67 -23.41 0.40
CA VAL A 51 9.03 -24.70 0.98
C VAL A 51 8.47 -25.72 0.01
N SER A 52 9.34 -26.22 -0.86
CA SER A 52 9.06 -27.39 -1.69
C SER A 52 8.83 -28.56 -0.75
N ALA A 53 7.56 -28.90 -0.52
CA ALA A 53 7.18 -30.11 0.19
C ALA A 53 7.20 -31.28 -0.79
N SER A 54 8.12 -32.21 -0.51
CA SER A 54 8.15 -33.65 -0.80
C SER A 54 8.09 -34.13 -2.26
#